data_AF-A0AAQ1RV41-F1
#
_entry.id   AF-A0AAQ1RV41-F1
#
_cell.length_a   1.000
_cell.length_b   1.000
_cell.length_c   1.000
_cell.angle_alpha   90.00
_cell.angle_beta   90.00
_cell.angle_gamma   90.00
#
_symmetry.space_group_name_H-M   'P 1'
#
loop_
_entity.id
_entity.type
_entity.pdbx_description
1 polymer ?
#
loop_
_entity_poly.entity_id
_entity_poly.type
_entity_poly.pdbx_seq_one_letter_code
_entity_poly.pdbx_strand_id
1 'polypeptide(L)'
;MRVHLRFSKKDPDLCKWRHSVSGKMLSFYLNSILSAELHNRIAFIPQTVLLSMDESPCDISFHTSSREIEAFVASIPSNQRNKVIKEIIRKHLRNQGVIKSRTVNPFSEEVQMAPDKPIPKRAKVEFVPEKTEHVGFAPAATVRTDKPEQKVDSAGEETDEERELRMALIAMAGE
;
A
#
# COMPACT_ATOMS: atom_id res chain seq x y z
N MET A 1 29.00 0.89 -1.13
CA MET A 1 28.66 0.29 -2.43
C MET A 1 27.65 1.16 -3.17
N ARG A 2 27.79 1.35 -4.49
CA ARG A 2 26.80 2.04 -5.33
C ARG A 2 26.03 1.02 -6.16
N VAL A 3 24.70 1.08 -6.11
CA VAL A 3 23.81 0.18 -6.86
C VAL A 3 23.17 0.95 -7.99
N HIS A 4 23.23 0.38 -9.20
CA HIS A 4 22.61 0.94 -10.40
C HIS A 4 21.39 0.09 -10.80
N LEU A 5 20.24 0.75 -10.95
CA LEU A 5 18.99 0.18 -11.42
C LEU A 5 18.56 0.92 -12.69
N ARG A 6 17.94 0.19 -13.60
CA ARG A 6 17.47 0.75 -14.88
C ARG A 6 16.00 0.45 -15.05
N PHE A 7 15.15 1.46 -14.95
CA PHE A 7 13.72 1.31 -15.17
C PHE A 7 13.43 1.56 -16.64
N SER A 8 12.89 0.55 -17.29
CA SER A 8 12.65 0.55 -18.73
C SER A 8 11.17 0.78 -19.03
N LYS A 9 10.81 0.84 -20.31
CA LYS A 9 9.40 0.86 -20.74
C LYS A 9 8.57 -0.34 -20.24
N LYS A 10 9.21 -1.42 -19.77
CA LYS A 10 8.55 -2.60 -19.18
C LYS A 10 8.17 -2.39 -17.70
N ASP A 11 8.65 -1.33 -17.08
CA ASP A 11 8.51 -1.04 -15.65
C ASP A 11 7.75 0.31 -15.42
N PRO A 12 6.58 0.55 -16.06
CA PRO A 12 5.91 1.85 -15.98
C PRO A 12 5.46 2.20 -14.55
N ASP A 13 5.10 1.19 -13.77
CA ASP A 13 4.76 1.32 -12.35
C ASP A 13 5.91 1.92 -11.53
N LEU A 14 7.12 1.39 -11.73
CA LEU A 14 8.32 1.86 -11.06
C LEU A 14 8.78 3.23 -11.57
N CYS A 15 8.61 3.53 -12.86
CA CYS A 15 8.89 4.87 -13.40
C CYS A 15 7.99 5.92 -12.76
N LYS A 16 6.67 5.69 -12.69
CA LYS A 16 5.72 6.62 -12.04
C LYS A 16 6.07 6.86 -10.58
N TRP A 17 6.37 5.78 -9.85
CA TRP A 17 6.78 5.89 -8.46
C TRP A 17 8.09 6.68 -8.33
N ARG A 18 9.12 6.37 -9.13
CA ARG A 18 10.37 7.14 -9.13
C ARG A 18 10.11 8.61 -9.37
N HIS A 19 9.26 8.96 -10.34
CA HIS A 19 8.96 10.35 -10.68
C HIS A 19 8.12 11.07 -9.63
N SER A 20 7.38 10.35 -8.79
CA SER A 20 6.67 10.92 -7.64
C SER A 20 7.59 11.23 -6.46
N VAL A 21 8.75 10.56 -6.37
CA VAL A 21 9.66 10.70 -5.24
C VAL A 21 10.74 11.73 -5.55
N SER A 22 10.99 12.65 -4.60
CA SER A 22 12.10 13.59 -4.73
C SER A 22 13.45 12.85 -4.72
N GLY A 23 14.39 13.27 -5.55
CA GLY A 23 15.70 12.59 -5.69
C GLY A 23 16.48 12.45 -4.37
N LYS A 24 16.30 13.41 -3.44
CA LYS A 24 16.91 13.37 -2.10
C LYS A 24 16.36 12.25 -1.23
N MET A 25 15.05 11.96 -1.34
CA MET A 25 14.38 10.92 -0.54
C MET A 25 14.44 9.54 -1.20
N LEU A 26 14.63 9.45 -2.51
CA LEU A 26 14.67 8.19 -3.24
C LEU A 26 15.71 7.22 -2.66
N SER A 27 16.92 7.71 -2.40
CA SER A 27 17.98 6.87 -1.82
C SER A 27 17.61 6.39 -0.41
N PHE A 28 16.96 7.23 0.39
CA PHE A 28 16.49 6.86 1.73
C PHE A 28 15.43 5.75 1.66
N TYR A 29 14.42 5.90 0.79
CA TYR A 29 13.38 4.88 0.62
C TYR A 29 13.92 3.58 0.07
N LEU A 30 14.83 3.62 -0.91
CA LEU A 30 15.45 2.41 -1.45
C LEU A 30 16.28 1.66 -0.38
N ASN A 31 17.03 2.38 0.45
CA ASN A 31 17.74 1.76 1.57
C ASN A 31 16.77 1.19 2.62
N SER A 32 15.68 1.90 2.92
CA SER A 32 14.64 1.42 3.84
C SER A 32 13.96 0.14 3.31
N ILE A 33 13.62 0.09 2.03
CA ILE A 33 13.05 -1.09 1.35
C ILE A 33 13.99 -2.30 1.45
N LEU A 34 15.28 -2.11 1.12
CA LEU A 34 16.24 -3.21 1.17
C LEU A 34 16.52 -3.68 2.60
N SER A 35 16.59 -2.75 3.55
CA SER A 35 16.71 -3.07 4.97
C SER A 35 15.49 -3.85 5.47
N ALA A 36 14.28 -3.45 5.08
CA ALA A 36 13.08 -4.16 5.48
C ALA A 36 13.01 -5.57 4.88
N GLU A 37 13.38 -5.73 3.59
CA GLU A 37 13.44 -7.06 2.96
C GLU A 37 14.40 -8.00 3.69
N LEU A 38 15.58 -7.50 4.08
CA LEU A 38 16.55 -8.24 4.88
C LEU A 38 15.98 -8.76 6.20
N HIS A 39 15.14 -7.97 6.84
CA HIS A 39 14.51 -8.30 8.11
C HIS A 39 13.14 -8.99 7.95
N ASN A 40 12.76 -9.36 6.72
CA ASN A 40 11.44 -9.92 6.39
C ASN A 40 10.26 -9.04 6.86
N ARG A 41 10.44 -7.72 6.83
CA ARG A 41 9.42 -6.71 7.15
C ARG A 41 9.00 -5.97 5.89
N ILE A 42 7.91 -5.21 5.98
CA ILE A 42 7.52 -4.25 4.94
C ILE A 42 7.99 -2.87 5.37
N ALA A 43 8.87 -2.26 4.58
CA ALA A 43 9.25 -0.87 4.74
C ALA A 43 8.01 0.03 4.73
N PHE A 44 8.07 1.14 5.46
CA PHE A 44 7.06 2.19 5.37
C PHE A 44 7.56 3.28 4.42
N ILE A 45 6.79 3.57 3.36
CA ILE A 45 7.05 4.65 2.42
C ILE A 45 5.88 5.62 2.55
N PRO A 46 6.10 6.85 3.03
CA PRO A 46 5.05 7.84 3.17
C PRO A 46 4.23 7.97 1.88
N GLN A 47 2.94 7.66 1.96
CA GLN A 47 1.99 7.67 0.84
C GLN A 47 1.59 9.08 0.36
N THR A 48 2.35 10.11 0.68
CA THR A 48 1.90 11.50 0.52
C THR A 48 1.90 12.01 -0.92
N VAL A 49 2.30 11.19 -1.90
CA VAL A 49 2.42 11.63 -3.28
C VAL A 49 1.53 10.81 -4.19
N LEU A 50 0.60 11.50 -4.86
CA LEU A 50 -0.05 10.99 -6.06
C LEU A 50 1.04 10.52 -7.03
N LEU A 51 0.95 9.28 -7.52
CA LEU A 51 1.92 8.78 -8.49
C LEU A 51 2.02 9.76 -9.67
N SER A 52 3.25 9.99 -10.13
CA SER A 52 3.47 10.82 -11.31
C SER A 52 2.79 10.21 -12.52
N MET A 53 2.35 11.05 -13.45
CA MET A 53 1.88 10.62 -14.76
C MET A 53 3.02 10.28 -15.72
N ASP A 54 4.26 10.63 -15.37
CA ASP A 54 5.45 10.39 -16.18
C ASP A 54 5.92 8.93 -16.11
N GLU A 55 5.91 8.25 -17.25
CA GLU A 55 6.35 6.87 -17.45
C GLU A 55 7.71 6.76 -18.16
N SER A 56 8.41 7.89 -18.35
CA SER A 56 9.68 7.90 -19.07
C SER A 56 10.71 6.94 -18.44
N PRO A 57 11.45 6.15 -19.25
CA PRO A 57 12.51 5.29 -18.73
C PRO A 57 13.54 6.11 -17.96
N CYS A 58 13.97 5.61 -16.81
CA CYS A 58 14.92 6.31 -15.95
C CYS A 58 15.97 5.37 -15.38
N ASP A 59 17.20 5.88 -15.28
CA ASP A 59 18.28 5.21 -14.59
C ASP A 59 18.42 5.79 -13.17
N ILE A 60 18.55 4.89 -12.20
CA ILE A 60 18.63 5.24 -10.80
C ILE A 60 19.95 4.68 -10.27
N SER A 61 20.65 5.52 -9.51
CA SER A 61 21.78 5.05 -8.74
C SER A 61 21.67 5.58 -7.32
N PHE A 62 21.88 4.71 -6.34
CA PHE A 62 21.87 5.09 -4.93
C PHE A 62 23.04 4.45 -4.21
N HIS A 63 23.45 5.09 -3.12
CA HIS A 63 24.48 4.58 -2.23
C HIS A 63 23.82 3.79 -1.12
N THR A 64 24.39 2.63 -0.83
CA THR A 64 24.01 1.82 0.31
C THR A 64 24.71 2.32 1.56
N SER A 65 23.96 2.52 2.65
CA SER A 65 24.50 3.06 3.91
C SER A 65 24.88 1.99 4.95
N SER A 66 24.42 0.74 4.79
CA SER A 66 24.66 -0.36 5.74
C SER A 66 25.41 -1.52 5.08
N ARG A 67 26.41 -2.05 5.79
CA ARG A 67 27.22 -3.21 5.37
C ARG A 67 26.36 -4.47 5.14
N GLU A 68 25.26 -4.62 5.87
CA GLU A 68 24.35 -5.76 5.72
C GLU A 68 23.60 -5.70 4.39
N ILE A 69 23.13 -4.50 4.01
CA ILE A 69 22.48 -4.27 2.71
C ILE A 69 23.49 -4.51 1.58
N GLU A 70 24.74 -4.09 1.76
CA GLU A 70 25.80 -4.37 0.77
C GLU A 70 26.01 -5.87 0.59
N ALA A 71 26.11 -6.63 1.68
CA ALA A 71 26.25 -8.08 1.65
C ALA A 71 25.04 -8.77 0.98
N PHE A 72 23.83 -8.29 1.27
CA PHE A 72 22.60 -8.79 0.64
C PHE A 72 22.55 -8.51 -0.86
N VAL A 73 22.89 -7.30 -1.29
CA VAL A 73 22.90 -6.96 -2.72
C VAL A 73 24.03 -7.71 -3.43
N ALA A 74 25.16 -7.96 -2.76
CA ALA A 74 26.28 -8.74 -3.27
C ALA A 74 25.97 -10.24 -3.39
N SER A 75 25.13 -10.80 -2.51
CA SER A 75 24.71 -12.21 -2.59
C SER A 75 23.82 -12.50 -3.81
N ILE A 76 23.14 -11.47 -4.34
CA ILE A 76 22.35 -11.59 -5.57
C ILE A 76 23.30 -11.62 -6.79
N PRO A 77 23.17 -12.61 -7.69
CA PRO A 77 23.93 -12.68 -8.94
C PRO A 77 23.81 -11.38 -9.74
N SER A 78 24.94 -10.88 -10.26
CA SER A 78 25.01 -9.57 -10.92
C SER A 78 24.04 -9.42 -12.10
N ASN A 79 23.85 -10.48 -12.88
CA ASN A 79 22.91 -10.53 -14.00
C ASN A 79 21.43 -10.49 -13.58
N GLN A 80 21.11 -10.89 -12.35
CA GLN A 80 19.74 -10.90 -11.82
C GLN A 80 19.46 -9.74 -10.88
N ARG A 81 20.49 -9.09 -10.33
CA ARG A 81 20.38 -8.02 -9.32
C ARG A 81 19.36 -6.94 -9.67
N ASN A 82 19.36 -6.45 -10.92
CA ASN A 82 18.42 -5.43 -11.37
C ASN A 82 16.96 -5.96 -11.36
N LYS A 83 16.74 -7.19 -11.81
CA LYS A 83 15.41 -7.83 -11.80
C LYS A 83 14.91 -8.08 -10.38
N VAL A 84 15.76 -8.66 -9.52
CA VAL A 84 15.41 -9.01 -8.13
C VAL A 84 15.10 -7.76 -7.33
N ILE A 85 15.95 -6.73 -7.40
CA ILE A 85 15.74 -5.49 -6.65
C ILE A 85 14.46 -4.78 -7.11
N LYS A 86 14.18 -4.75 -8.41
CA LYS A 86 12.90 -4.23 -8.92
C LYS A 86 11.70 -4.95 -8.30
N GLU A 87 11.76 -6.28 -8.20
CA GLU A 87 10.64 -7.04 -7.63
C GLU A 87 10.51 -6.83 -6.12
N ILE A 88 11.61 -6.70 -5.38
CA ILE A 88 11.60 -6.30 -3.97
C ILE A 88 10.92 -4.94 -3.81
N ILE A 89 11.27 -3.96 -4.65
CA ILE A 89 10.63 -2.64 -4.64
C ILE A 89 9.13 -2.78 -4.92
N ARG A 90 8.74 -3.55 -5.94
CA ARG A 90 7.31 -3.77 -6.24
C ARG A 90 6.56 -4.44 -5.10
N LYS A 91 7.12 -5.48 -4.48
CA LYS A 91 6.53 -6.17 -3.32
C LYS A 91 6.19 -5.17 -2.22
N HIS A 92 7.13 -4.29 -1.89
CA HIS A 92 6.93 -3.26 -0.87
C HIS A 92 5.87 -2.23 -1.27
N LEU A 93 5.93 -1.73 -2.50
CA LEU A 93 4.98 -0.75 -3.00
C LEU A 93 3.55 -1.32 -3.11
N ARG A 94 3.40 -2.59 -3.50
CA ARG A 94 2.10 -3.29 -3.56
C ARG A 94 1.51 -3.52 -2.18
N ASN A 95 2.32 -3.97 -1.22
CA ASN A 95 1.86 -4.22 0.14
C ASN A 95 1.42 -2.93 0.85
N GLN A 96 1.98 -1.80 0.45
CA GLN A 96 1.55 -0.49 0.91
C GLN A 96 0.45 0.11 0.03
N GLY A 97 -0.07 -0.55 -1.00
CA GLY A 97 -1.11 -0.01 -1.89
C GLY A 97 -0.67 1.19 -2.74
N VAL A 98 0.64 1.49 -2.82
CA VAL A 98 1.20 2.59 -3.62
C VAL A 98 1.07 2.30 -5.11
N ILE A 99 1.32 1.06 -5.51
CA ILE A 99 1.09 0.59 -6.89
C ILE A 99 0.03 -0.50 -6.89
N LYS A 100 -0.84 -0.48 -7.90
CA LYS A 100 -1.86 -1.54 -8.07
C LYS A 100 -1.17 -2.87 -8.37
N SER A 101 -1.66 -3.94 -7.75
CA SER A 101 -1.22 -5.30 -8.08
C SER A 101 -1.47 -5.58 -9.56
N ARG A 102 -0.41 -5.80 -10.32
CA ARG A 102 -0.53 -6.43 -11.63
C ARG A 102 -0.76 -7.91 -11.35
N THR A 103 -1.95 -8.42 -11.64
CA THR A 103 -2.25 -9.86 -11.57
C THR A 103 -1.44 -10.58 -12.64
N VAL A 104 -0.18 -10.87 -12.36
CA VAL A 104 0.59 -11.82 -13.15
C VAL A 104 1.16 -12.79 -12.14
N ASN A 105 0.51 -13.95 -12.05
CA ASN A 105 0.95 -15.06 -11.25
C ASN A 105 2.39 -15.42 -11.71
N PRO A 106 3.42 -15.34 -10.85
CA PRO A 106 4.78 -15.70 -11.23
C PRO A 106 4.99 -17.22 -11.40
N PHE A 107 3.93 -18.03 -11.21
CA PHE A 107 3.92 -19.50 -11.32
C PHE A 107 2.87 -20.05 -12.30
N SER A 108 2.17 -19.22 -13.08
CA SER A 108 1.26 -19.74 -14.10
C SER A 108 2.06 -20.07 -15.35
N GLU A 109 2.73 -21.23 -15.31
CA GLU A 109 3.06 -21.99 -16.51
C GLU A 109 1.70 -22.43 -17.09
N GLU A 110 1.25 -21.76 -18.15
CA GLU A 110 0.08 -22.16 -18.92
C GLU A 110 0.38 -23.51 -19.56
N VAL A 111 0.06 -24.59 -18.84
CA VAL A 111 -0.10 -25.91 -19.44
C VAL A 111 -1.31 -25.81 -20.37
N GLN A 112 -1.03 -25.56 -21.64
CA GLN A 112 -1.98 -25.66 -22.74
C GLN A 112 -2.53 -27.08 -22.77
N MET A 113 -3.76 -27.25 -22.28
CA MET A 113 -4.60 -28.39 -22.62
C MET A 113 -5.82 -27.84 -23.34
N ALA A 114 -5.85 -28.04 -24.64
CA ALA A 114 -7.06 -28.01 -25.44
C ALA A 114 -7.05 -29.28 -26.31
N PRO A 115 -8.19 -29.79 -26.82
CA PRO A 115 -9.55 -29.22 -26.80
C PRO A 115 -10.69 -30.24 -26.48
N ASP A 116 -11.93 -29.76 -26.66
CA ASP A 116 -13.21 -30.44 -26.90
C ASP A 116 -14.13 -30.82 -25.73
N LYS A 117 -15.15 -29.97 -25.49
CA LYS A 117 -16.55 -30.27 -25.90
C LYS A 117 -17.49 -29.05 -25.76
N PRO A 118 -18.54 -28.96 -26.59
CA PRO A 118 -19.36 -27.76 -26.73
C PRO A 118 -20.41 -27.61 -25.61
N ILE A 119 -20.58 -26.38 -25.15
CA ILE A 119 -21.58 -25.95 -24.16
C ILE A 119 -22.97 -25.87 -24.84
N PRO A 120 -24.02 -26.56 -24.33
CA PRO A 120 -25.37 -26.36 -24.84
C PRO A 120 -25.95 -25.02 -24.35
N LYS A 121 -26.40 -24.18 -25.30
CA LYS A 121 -27.15 -22.94 -25.04
C LYS A 121 -28.60 -23.27 -24.65
N ARG A 122 -29.06 -22.77 -23.50
CA ARG A 122 -30.49 -22.67 -23.12
C ARG A 122 -30.58 -21.80 -21.86
N ALA A 123 -31.49 -20.86 -21.65
CA ALA A 123 -32.36 -20.03 -22.46
C ALA A 123 -32.72 -18.82 -21.55
N LYS A 124 -32.99 -17.66 -22.15
CA LYS A 124 -33.48 -16.45 -21.48
C LYS A 124 -34.87 -16.74 -20.89
N VAL A 125 -35.11 -16.39 -19.62
CA VAL A 125 -36.48 -16.27 -19.10
C VAL A 125 -36.60 -14.92 -18.41
N GLU A 126 -37.27 -14.01 -19.10
CA GLU A 126 -37.80 -12.75 -18.56
C GLU A 126 -39.06 -13.04 -17.72
N PHE A 127 -39.19 -12.27 -16.63
CA PHE A 127 -40.36 -11.73 -15.91
C PHE A 127 -41.79 -12.15 -16.39
N VAL A 128 -42.86 -12.31 -15.58
CA VAL A 128 -43.66 -11.29 -14.83
C VAL A 128 -44.64 -12.03 -13.81
N PRO A 129 -45.62 -11.43 -13.08
CA PRO A 129 -45.80 -11.55 -11.61
C PRO A 129 -47.23 -11.99 -11.13
N GLU A 130 -47.45 -12.23 -9.83
CA GLU A 130 -48.78 -12.13 -9.17
C GLU A 130 -48.61 -12.27 -7.64
N LYS A 131 -48.76 -11.23 -6.79
CA LYS A 131 -49.95 -10.62 -6.16
C LYS A 131 -50.84 -11.57 -5.35
N THR A 132 -50.87 -11.38 -4.02
CA THR A 132 -52.05 -11.10 -3.14
C THR A 132 -51.57 -11.03 -1.68
N GLU A 133 -51.58 -9.86 -1.03
CA GLU A 133 -52.57 -9.34 -0.03
C GLU A 133 -51.99 -9.46 1.41
N HIS A 134 -51.53 -8.38 2.05
CA HIS A 134 -52.26 -7.30 2.76
C HIS A 134 -52.93 -7.70 4.08
N VAL A 135 -52.24 -7.46 5.20
CA VAL A 135 -52.81 -6.95 6.47
C VAL A 135 -51.71 -6.04 7.07
N GLY A 136 -51.82 -4.71 7.00
CA GLY A 136 -52.44 -3.85 8.03
C GLY A 136 -51.49 -3.74 9.23
N PHE A 137 -50.79 -2.63 9.53
CA PHE A 137 -51.26 -1.26 9.80
C PHE A 137 -50.09 -0.27 9.68
N ALA A 138 -50.39 0.97 9.30
CA ALA A 138 -49.44 2.08 9.11
C ALA A 138 -49.38 3.03 10.35
N PRO A 139 -48.98 4.31 10.26
CA PRO A 139 -47.64 4.85 10.56
C PRO A 139 -47.66 6.03 11.58
N ALA A 140 -46.50 6.51 12.05
CA ALA A 140 -46.23 7.91 12.48
C ALA A 140 -44.80 8.00 13.05
N ALA A 141 -43.84 8.69 12.42
CA ALA A 141 -43.59 10.13 12.38
C ALA A 141 -43.01 10.73 13.68
N THR A 142 -42.00 11.59 13.49
CA THR A 142 -41.34 12.54 14.42
C THR A 142 -40.28 11.97 15.36
N VAL A 143 -39.19 12.63 15.76
CA VAL A 143 -38.52 13.93 15.48
C VAL A 143 -37.14 13.82 16.18
N ARG A 144 -36.10 14.45 15.60
CA ARG A 144 -34.84 15.00 16.15
C ARG A 144 -34.34 14.55 17.54
N THR A 145 -33.04 14.20 17.65
CA THR A 145 -31.99 15.01 18.33
C THR A 145 -30.61 14.34 18.33
N ASP A 146 -29.60 15.14 17.97
CA ASP A 146 -28.24 15.29 18.51
C ASP A 146 -27.36 14.13 19.04
N LYS A 147 -26.14 14.10 18.45
CA LYS A 147 -24.80 14.03 19.07
C LYS A 147 -24.03 12.68 19.06
N PRO A 148 -22.71 12.69 18.77
CA PRO A 148 -21.95 11.48 18.44
C PRO A 148 -21.36 10.79 19.67
N GLU A 149 -21.28 9.46 19.61
CA GLU A 149 -20.49 8.66 20.53
C GLU A 149 -18.99 8.82 20.23
N GLN A 150 -18.28 9.50 21.12
CA GLN A 150 -16.83 9.46 21.19
C GLN A 150 -16.44 8.44 22.27
N LYS A 151 -15.62 7.49 21.84
CA LYS A 151 -15.10 6.38 22.63
C LYS A 151 -13.72 6.76 23.17
N VAL A 152 -13.41 6.13 24.31
CA VAL A 152 -12.08 5.89 24.91
C VAL A 152 -11.59 7.01 25.83
N ASP A 153 -11.45 6.67 27.12
CA ASP A 153 -10.21 6.99 27.82
C ASP A 153 -9.72 5.79 28.62
N SER A 154 -8.46 5.49 28.36
CA SER A 154 -7.65 4.41 28.89
C SER A 154 -7.07 4.88 30.22
N ALA A 155 -7.19 4.07 31.27
CA ALA A 155 -6.44 4.25 32.50
C ALA A 155 -4.95 4.00 32.21
N GLY A 156 -4.16 5.07 32.13
CA GLY A 156 -2.70 5.06 32.19
C GLY A 156 -2.28 5.93 33.36
N GLU A 157 -1.40 5.41 34.22
CA GLU A 157 -0.87 6.12 35.39
C GLU A 157 -0.25 7.46 34.98
N GLU A 158 -0.78 8.55 35.55
CA GLU A 158 -0.26 9.91 35.41
C GLU A 158 1.12 9.95 36.08
N THR A 159 2.17 10.21 35.31
CA THR A 159 3.53 10.38 35.85
C THR A 159 3.62 11.74 36.53
N ASP A 160 4.42 11.84 37.61
CA ASP A 160 4.57 13.08 38.41
C ASP A 160 4.98 14.30 37.56
N GLU A 161 5.68 14.08 36.44
CA GLU A 161 6.07 15.12 35.48
C GLU A 161 4.86 15.73 34.74
N GLU A 162 3.84 14.94 34.42
CA GLU A 162 2.64 15.39 33.72
C GLU A 162 1.73 16.21 34.64
N ARG A 163 1.72 15.88 35.94
CA ARG A 163 1.07 16.65 36.99
C ARG A 163 1.71 18.03 37.19
N GLU A 164 3.03 18.08 37.18
CA GLU A 164 3.79 19.34 37.32
C GLU A 164 3.57 20.26 36.11
N LEU A 165 3.56 19.70 34.89
CA LEU A 165 3.26 20.44 33.67
C LEU A 165 1.84 21.03 33.67
N ARG A 166 0.84 20.29 34.17
CA ARG A 166 -0.54 20.80 34.29
C ARG A 166 -0.63 21.96 35.28
N MET A 167 0.04 21.87 36.42
CA MET A 167 0.06 22.94 37.42
C MET A 167 0.76 24.20 36.89
N ALA A 168 1.86 24.06 36.16
CA ALA A 168 2.55 25.19 35.52
C ALA A 168 1.66 25.88 34.47
N LEU A 169 0.89 25.13 33.70
CA LEU A 169 -0.01 25.66 32.67
C LEU A 169 -1.18 26.46 33.28
N ILE A 170 -1.71 26.02 34.42
CA ILE A 170 -2.78 26.73 35.15
C ILE A 170 -2.24 28.04 35.75
N ALA A 171 -1.00 28.04 36.25
CA ALA A 171 -0.38 29.23 36.83
C ALA A 171 -0.09 30.33 35.81
N MET A 172 0.15 29.98 34.54
CA MET A 172 0.40 30.96 33.47
C MET A 172 -0.88 31.50 32.79
N ALA A 173 -2.05 30.92 33.08
CA ALA A 173 -3.33 31.35 32.49
C ALA A 173 -4.10 32.35 33.37
N GLY A 174 -3.47 32.89 34.42
CA GLY A 174 -4.09 33.72 35.46
C GLY A 174 -3.58 35.17 35.54
N GLU A 175 -3.18 35.78 34.42
CA GLU A 175 -3.06 37.25 34.28
C GLU A 175 -4.07 37.79 33.28
#